data_AF-X1HFK8-F1
#
_entry.id   AF-X1HFK8-F1
#
_cell.length_a   1.000
_cell.length_b   1.000
_cell.length_c   1.000
_cell.angle_alpha   90.00
_cell.angle_beta   90.00
_cell.angle_gamma   90.00
#
_symmetry.space_group_name_H-M   'P 1'
#
loop_
_entity.id
_entity.type
_entity.pdbx_description
1 polymer ?
#
loop_
_entity_poly.entity_id
_entity_poly.type
_entity_poly.pdbx_seq_one_letter_code
_entity_poly.pdbx_strand_id
1 'polypeptide(L)'
;SNTGTCQSHKKCFSEFNRVLKREGDLFIQCPDYTSFFEGHYRIPMLPLMNKSLFKIYLRVLNRPTKGLDTINYTTRKMVFNYLDNNYIIYDIPLNRIKIRIYNKIGINSEILARAYLTYSQIKNIFTRENSVNLVAIKND
;
A
#
# COMPACT_ATOMS: atom_id res chain seq x y z
N SER A 1 -26.14 -14.26 -3.02
CA SER A 1 -24.83 -14.75 -2.56
C SER A 1 -23.87 -13.57 -2.47
N ASN A 2 -23.72 -12.99 -1.27
CA ASN A 2 -22.75 -11.90 -1.03
C ASN A 2 -21.35 -12.49 -0.94
N THR A 3 -20.62 -12.49 -2.04
CA THR A 3 -19.17 -12.74 -2.03
C THR A 3 -18.51 -11.57 -1.31
N GLY A 4 -17.78 -11.87 -0.22
CA GLY A 4 -17.09 -10.92 0.66
C GLY A 4 -15.93 -10.20 -0.01
N THR A 5 -16.23 -9.44 -1.06
CA THR A 5 -15.29 -8.51 -1.69
C THR A 5 -15.53 -7.13 -1.06
N CYS A 6 -14.48 -6.48 -0.57
CA CYS A 6 -14.56 -5.08 -0.15
C CYS A 6 -14.77 -4.22 -1.43
N GLN A 7 -16.00 -4.12 -1.90
CA GLN A 7 -16.38 -3.29 -3.07
C GLN A 7 -16.12 -1.79 -2.80
N SER A 8 -16.01 -1.39 -1.53
CA SER A 8 -15.70 -0.03 -1.12
C SER A 8 -14.69 -0.04 0.03
N HIS A 9 -13.54 0.60 -0.19
CA HIS A 9 -12.51 0.82 0.83
C HIS A 9 -13.11 1.39 2.11
N LYS A 10 -13.98 2.41 2.00
CA LYS A 10 -14.61 3.09 3.14
C LYS A 10 -15.37 2.14 4.05
N LYS A 11 -16.17 1.23 3.48
CA LYS A 11 -16.91 0.22 4.26
C LYS A 11 -15.97 -0.75 4.95
N CYS A 12 -14.90 -1.17 4.25
CA CYS A 12 -13.86 -2.05 4.80
C CYS A 12 -13.22 -1.44 6.06
N PHE A 13 -12.77 -0.17 5.98
CA PHE A 13 -12.17 0.53 7.12
C PHE A 13 -13.16 0.82 8.26
N SER A 14 -14.42 1.11 7.94
CA SER A 14 -15.49 1.27 8.94
C SER A 14 -15.72 -0.03 9.73
N GLU A 15 -15.72 -1.19 9.05
CA GLU A 15 -15.87 -2.48 9.71
C GLU A 15 -14.66 -2.84 10.58
N PHE A 16 -13.44 -2.50 10.16
CA PHE A 16 -12.27 -2.65 11.04
C PHE A 16 -12.46 -1.87 12.34
N ASN A 17 -12.90 -0.61 12.27
CA ASN A 17 -13.15 0.18 13.47
C ASN A 17 -14.26 -0.40 14.35
N ARG A 18 -15.30 -0.98 13.76
CA ARG A 18 -16.40 -1.61 14.50
C ARG A 18 -15.97 -2.90 15.22
N VAL A 19 -15.09 -3.69 14.60
CA VAL A 19 -14.68 -5.01 15.11
C VAL A 19 -13.51 -4.92 16.10
N LEU A 20 -12.59 -3.98 15.89
CA LEU A 20 -11.42 -3.81 16.75
C LEU A 20 -11.82 -3.29 18.13
N LYS A 21 -11.34 -3.99 19.16
CA LYS A 21 -11.37 -3.52 20.55
C LYS A 21 -10.44 -2.32 20.72
N ARG A 22 -10.64 -1.58 21.81
CA ARG A 22 -9.70 -0.54 22.27
C ARG A 22 -8.30 -1.13 22.40
N GLU A 23 -7.29 -0.36 22.00
CA GLU A 23 -5.88 -0.77 21.93
C GLU A 23 -5.64 -2.03 21.05
N GLY A 24 -6.61 -2.38 20.20
CA GLY A 24 -6.49 -3.49 19.27
C GLY A 24 -5.57 -3.13 18.11
N ASP A 25 -4.71 -4.08 17.74
CA ASP A 25 -3.80 -3.96 16.61
C ASP A 25 -4.47 -4.34 15.28
N LEU A 26 -4.27 -3.50 14.26
CA LEU A 26 -4.67 -3.74 12.89
C LEU A 26 -3.43 -3.79 11.98
N PHE A 27 -3.15 -4.96 11.42
CA PHE A 27 -2.12 -5.12 10.41
C PHE A 27 -2.72 -4.94 9.00
N ILE A 28 -2.19 -3.99 8.23
CA ILE A 28 -2.62 -3.71 6.85
C ILE A 28 -1.47 -3.96 5.90
N GLN A 29 -1.70 -4.90 4.97
CA GLN A 29 -0.87 -5.11 3.80
C GLN A 29 -1.72 -4.92 2.55
N CYS A 30 -1.37 -3.94 1.71
CA CYS A 30 -2.05 -3.71 0.44
C CYS A 30 -1.09 -3.15 -0.62
N PRO A 31 -1.40 -3.29 -1.93
CA PRO A 31 -0.62 -2.66 -2.97
C PRO A 31 -0.72 -1.14 -2.90
N ASP A 32 0.37 -0.47 -3.29
CA ASP A 32 0.43 0.96 -3.53
C ASP A 32 0.45 1.23 -5.04
N TYR A 33 -0.71 1.60 -5.59
CA TYR A 33 -0.88 1.87 -7.03
C TYR A 33 -0.23 3.18 -7.50
N THR A 34 0.60 3.81 -6.65
CA THR A 34 1.60 4.78 -7.06
C THR A 34 2.89 4.12 -7.61
N SER A 35 2.99 2.80 -7.59
CA SER A 35 4.08 2.04 -8.22
C SER A 35 4.01 2.07 -9.75
N PHE A 36 5.17 1.92 -10.41
CA PHE A 36 5.26 1.77 -11.86
C PHE A 36 5.21 0.30 -12.32
N PHE A 37 4.77 -0.59 -11.45
CA PHE A 37 4.71 -2.01 -11.73
C PHE A 37 3.38 -2.57 -11.24
N GLU A 38 2.65 -3.21 -12.15
CA GLU A 38 1.41 -3.88 -11.81
C GLU A 38 1.70 -5.35 -11.46
N GLY A 39 1.57 -5.69 -10.16
CA GLY A 39 1.89 -7.02 -9.65
C GLY A 39 1.05 -8.14 -10.29
N HIS A 40 -0.24 -7.89 -10.51
CA HIS A 40 -1.18 -8.87 -11.06
C HIS A 40 -0.84 -9.29 -12.50
N TYR A 41 -0.27 -8.37 -13.29
CA TYR A 41 0.07 -8.60 -14.69
C TYR A 41 1.57 -8.77 -14.91
N ARG A 42 2.39 -8.48 -13.90
CA ARG A 42 3.86 -8.50 -13.93
C ARG A 42 4.44 -7.64 -15.07
N ILE A 43 3.84 -6.48 -15.29
CA ILE A 43 4.24 -5.54 -16.35
C ILE A 43 4.45 -4.14 -15.76
N PRO A 44 5.31 -3.33 -16.40
CA PRO A 44 5.37 -1.91 -16.11
C PRO A 44 4.02 -1.25 -16.36
N MET A 45 3.60 -0.39 -15.45
CA MET A 45 2.37 0.40 -15.53
C MET A 45 2.69 1.84 -15.14
N LEU A 46 1.95 2.82 -15.66
CA LEU A 46 2.02 4.17 -15.11
C LEU A 46 1.23 4.25 -13.80
N PRO A 47 1.73 5.01 -12.79
CA PRO A 47 1.03 5.15 -11.52
C PRO A 47 -0.35 5.76 -11.74
N LEU A 48 -1.37 5.19 -11.10
CA LEU A 48 -2.77 5.63 -11.20
C LEU A 48 -3.30 5.74 -12.64
N MET A 49 -2.77 4.94 -13.57
CA MET A 49 -3.26 4.92 -14.94
C MET A 49 -4.75 4.58 -14.98
N ASN A 50 -5.52 5.30 -15.79
CA ASN A 50 -6.94 5.04 -15.90
C ASN A 50 -7.20 3.63 -16.45
N LYS A 51 -8.32 3.01 -16.04
CA LYS A 51 -8.64 1.62 -16.44
C LYS A 51 -8.81 1.48 -17.95
N SER A 52 -9.28 2.52 -18.64
CA SER A 52 -9.54 2.50 -20.08
C SER A 52 -8.24 2.40 -20.90
N LEU A 53 -7.24 3.23 -20.60
CA LEU A 53 -5.91 3.16 -21.21
C LEU A 53 -5.24 1.85 -20.82
N PHE A 54 -5.41 1.40 -19.58
CA PHE A 54 -4.82 0.14 -19.16
C PHE A 54 -5.40 -1.06 -19.92
N LYS A 55 -6.70 -1.03 -20.21
CA LYS A 55 -7.36 -2.03 -21.04
C LYS A 55 -6.81 -2.07 -22.46
N ILE A 56 -6.54 -0.91 -23.06
CA ILE A 56 -5.92 -0.81 -24.38
C ILE A 56 -4.50 -1.38 -24.33
N TYR A 57 -3.70 -0.97 -23.33
CA TYR A 57 -2.33 -1.44 -23.14
C TYR A 57 -2.26 -2.97 -22.97
N LEU A 58 -3.13 -3.56 -22.15
CA LEU A 58 -3.19 -5.01 -21.98
C LEU A 58 -3.58 -5.75 -23.27
N ARG A 59 -4.47 -5.17 -24.09
CA ARG A 59 -4.83 -5.76 -25.39
C ARG A 59 -3.65 -5.79 -26.35
N VAL A 60 -2.86 -4.72 -26.42
CA VAL A 60 -1.64 -4.67 -27.25
C VAL A 60 -0.63 -5.73 -26.80
N LEU A 61 -0.55 -5.98 -25.48
CA LEU A 61 0.31 -7.02 -24.91
C LEU A 61 -0.31 -8.44 -24.91
N ASN A 62 -1.48 -8.64 -25.53
CA ASN A 62 -2.22 -9.92 -25.52
C ASN A 62 -2.44 -10.48 -24.10
N ARG A 63 -2.78 -9.61 -23.14
CA ARG A 63 -3.07 -9.96 -21.73
C ARG A 63 -4.57 -9.91 -21.41
N PRO A 64 -5.04 -10.71 -20.43
CA PRO A 64 -6.46 -10.77 -20.09
C PRO A 64 -6.95 -9.48 -19.42
N THR A 65 -8.00 -8.86 -19.95
CA THR A 65 -8.51 -7.56 -19.44
C THR A 65 -9.53 -7.67 -18.30
N LYS A 66 -10.09 -8.86 -18.05
CA LYS A 66 -11.14 -9.08 -17.04
C LYS A 66 -10.68 -8.77 -15.61
N GLY A 67 -9.39 -8.91 -15.32
CA GLY A 67 -8.83 -8.59 -13.99
C GLY A 67 -8.85 -7.10 -13.65
N LEU A 68 -8.97 -6.21 -14.64
CA LEU A 68 -9.05 -4.76 -14.39
C LEU A 68 -10.31 -4.36 -13.62
N ASP A 69 -11.39 -5.11 -13.82
CA ASP A 69 -12.68 -4.83 -13.18
C ASP A 69 -12.64 -5.15 -11.68
N THR A 70 -11.74 -6.04 -11.26
CA THR A 70 -11.54 -6.40 -9.84
C THR A 70 -10.53 -5.51 -9.12
N ILE A 71 -9.76 -4.69 -9.84
CA ILE A 71 -8.75 -3.80 -9.23
C ILE A 71 -9.44 -2.63 -8.54
N ASN A 72 -9.14 -2.49 -7.26
CA ASN A 72 -9.53 -1.36 -6.43
C ASN A 72 -8.28 -0.52 -6.14
N TYR A 73 -8.19 0.66 -6.75
CA TYR A 73 -7.03 1.52 -6.59
C TYR A 73 -6.92 2.01 -5.14
N THR A 74 -5.85 1.58 -4.48
CA THR A 74 -5.39 2.03 -3.16
C THR A 74 -4.06 2.76 -3.29
N THR A 75 -3.90 3.81 -2.50
CA THR A 75 -2.60 4.47 -2.34
C THR A 75 -2.24 4.53 -0.87
N ARG A 76 -0.95 4.62 -0.56
CA ARG A 76 -0.51 4.86 0.82
C ARG A 76 -1.24 6.04 1.46
N LYS A 77 -1.35 7.17 0.73
CA LYS A 77 -2.06 8.37 1.22
C LYS A 77 -3.52 8.08 1.57
N MET A 78 -4.24 7.32 0.74
CA MET A 78 -5.62 6.96 1.02
C MET A 78 -5.74 6.11 2.29
N VAL A 79 -4.86 5.12 2.47
CA VAL A 79 -4.85 4.27 3.66
C VAL A 79 -4.59 5.10 4.92
N PHE A 80 -3.59 5.98 4.89
CA PHE A 80 -3.31 6.89 6.00
C PHE A 80 -4.52 7.76 6.34
N ASN A 81 -5.16 8.39 5.34
CA ASN A 81 -6.34 9.22 5.55
C ASN A 81 -7.52 8.45 6.19
N TYR A 82 -7.66 7.15 5.93
CA TYR A 82 -8.71 6.33 6.56
C TYR A 82 -8.40 5.97 8.02
N LEU A 83 -7.14 6.04 8.43
CA LEU A 83 -6.68 5.62 9.76
C LEU A 83 -6.38 6.81 10.70
N ASP A 84 -5.97 7.95 10.16
CA ASP A 84 -5.34 9.07 10.90
C ASP A 84 -6.12 9.57 12.13
N ASN A 85 -7.44 9.48 12.12
CA ASN A 85 -8.27 10.01 13.21
C ASN A 85 -8.48 9.06 14.39
N ASN A 86 -8.39 7.74 14.16
CA ASN A 86 -8.79 6.73 15.16
C ASN A 86 -7.63 5.78 15.54
N TYR A 87 -6.47 5.93 14.91
CA TYR A 87 -5.38 4.99 15.06
C TYR A 87 -4.03 5.68 15.16
N ILE A 88 -3.14 5.11 15.98
CA ILE A 88 -1.70 5.38 15.96
C ILE A 88 -1.07 4.49 14.88
N ILE A 89 -0.40 5.08 13.90
CA ILE A 89 0.10 4.37 12.72
C ILE A 89 1.62 4.15 12.81
N TYR A 90 2.04 2.90 12.65
CA TYR A 90 3.44 2.48 12.57
C TYR A 90 3.77 1.93 11.18
N ASP A 91 4.70 2.58 10.47
CA ASP A 91 5.22 2.10 9.19
C ASP A 91 6.34 1.07 9.43
N ILE A 92 6.05 -0.18 9.11
CA ILE A 92 6.97 -1.31 9.35
C ILE A 92 8.27 -1.16 8.53
N PRO A 93 8.24 -0.94 7.21
CA PRO A 93 9.45 -0.68 6.42
C PRO A 93 10.31 0.44 7.01
N LEU A 94 9.70 1.56 7.39
CA LEU A 94 10.41 2.71 7.93
C LEU A 94 11.08 2.38 9.26
N ASN A 95 10.35 1.78 10.20
CA ASN A 95 10.88 1.39 11.50
C ASN A 95 12.02 0.38 11.38
N ARG A 96 11.90 -0.61 10.48
CA ARG A 96 12.96 -1.59 10.21
C ARG A 96 14.26 -0.92 9.76
N ILE A 97 14.17 0.12 8.94
CA ILE A 97 15.35 0.82 8.42
C ILE A 97 15.91 1.78 9.47
N LYS A 98 15.06 2.47 10.25
CA LYS A 98 15.50 3.27 11.40
C LYS A 98 16.33 2.44 12.38
N ILE A 99 15.83 1.26 12.77
CA ILE A 99 16.55 0.33 13.65
C ILE A 99 17.86 -0.12 13.02
N ARG A 100 17.87 -0.46 11.72
CA ARG A 100 19.09 -0.89 11.03
C ARG A 100 20.15 0.21 10.97
N ILE A 101 19.75 1.46 10.72
CA ILE A 101 20.64 2.61 10.71
C ILE A 101 21.16 2.85 12.13
N TYR A 102 20.28 2.89 13.13
CA TYR A 102 20.66 3.08 14.53
C TYR A 102 21.67 2.02 15.00
N ASN A 103 21.43 0.74 14.72
CA ASN A 103 22.36 -0.34 15.11
C ASN A 103 23.71 -0.27 14.38
N LYS A 104 23.76 0.35 13.19
CA LYS A 104 24.98 0.42 12.38
C LYS A 104 25.83 1.66 12.67
N ILE A 105 25.19 2.80 12.87
CA ILE A 105 25.86 4.11 12.98
C ILE A 105 25.45 4.92 14.21
N GLY A 106 24.55 4.41 15.06
CA GLY A 106 24.05 5.12 16.25
C GLY A 106 23.08 6.26 15.97
N ILE A 107 22.75 6.52 14.70
CA ILE A 107 21.92 7.66 14.29
C ILE A 107 20.45 7.25 14.21
N ASN A 108 19.61 7.86 15.02
CA ASN A 108 18.16 7.76 14.90
C ASN A 108 17.61 8.92 14.07
N SER A 109 17.74 8.82 12.74
CA SER A 109 17.21 9.84 11.82
C SER A 109 16.12 9.25 10.93
N GLU A 110 14.92 9.79 11.07
CA GLU A 110 13.79 9.43 10.23
C GLU A 110 13.97 9.89 8.78
N ILE A 111 14.56 11.06 8.57
CA ILE A 111 14.81 11.60 7.23
C ILE A 111 15.72 10.66 6.44
N LEU A 112 16.80 10.16 7.06
CA LEU A 112 17.70 9.20 6.42
C LEU A 112 16.99 7.88 6.10
N ALA A 113 16.16 7.38 7.02
CA ALA A 113 15.39 6.16 6.78
C ALA A 113 14.38 6.32 5.63
N ARG A 114 13.69 7.47 5.56
CA ARG A 114 12.79 7.82 4.45
C ARG A 114 13.56 7.94 3.13
N ALA A 115 14.69 8.64 3.10
CA ALA A 115 15.51 8.79 1.91
C ALA A 115 16.02 7.43 1.38
N TYR A 116 16.49 6.56 2.28
CA TYR A 116 16.92 5.21 1.91
C TYR A 116 15.77 4.35 1.39
N LEU A 117 14.59 4.42 2.02
CA LEU A 117 13.37 3.76 1.52
C LEU A 117 13.03 4.21 0.10
N THR A 118 12.94 5.52 -0.12
CA THR A 118 12.62 6.10 -1.42
C THR A 118 13.64 5.68 -2.48
N TYR A 119 14.94 5.71 -2.14
CA TYR A 119 15.99 5.22 -3.04
C TYR A 119 15.81 3.73 -3.39
N SER A 120 15.52 2.89 -2.39
CA SER A 120 15.25 1.47 -2.61
C SER A 120 14.01 1.22 -3.47
N GLN A 121 12.97 2.05 -3.33
CA GLN A 121 11.76 1.98 -4.15
C GLN A 121 12.05 2.41 -5.60
N ILE A 122 12.78 3.51 -5.81
CA ILE A 122 13.20 3.98 -7.14
C ILE A 122 14.04 2.91 -7.86
N LYS A 123 14.97 2.27 -7.15
CA LYS A 123 15.82 1.21 -7.72
C LYS A 123 15.01 0.01 -8.24
N ASN A 124 13.85 -0.27 -7.66
CA ASN A 124 13.01 -1.43 -7.99
C ASN A 124 11.69 -1.05 -8.67
N ILE A 125 11.57 0.20 -9.14
CA ILE A 125 10.29 0.79 -9.53
C ILE A 125 9.58 0.07 -10.69
N PHE A 126 10.36 -0.57 -11.57
CA PHE A 126 9.87 -1.34 -12.73
C PHE A 126 9.89 -2.85 -12.53
N THR A 127 10.40 -3.33 -11.40
CA THR A 127 10.59 -4.77 -11.16
C THR A 127 9.71 -5.29 -10.04
N ARG A 128 9.25 -4.41 -9.14
CA ARG A 128 8.46 -4.78 -7.97
C ARG A 128 7.36 -3.78 -7.72
N GLU A 129 6.19 -4.31 -7.37
CA GLU A 129 5.09 -3.51 -6.84
C GLU A 129 5.47 -2.95 -5.47
N ASN A 130 5.17 -1.67 -5.26
CA ASN A 130 5.29 -1.08 -3.93
C ASN A 130 4.10 -1.57 -3.09
N SER A 131 4.37 -1.98 -1.85
CA SER A 131 3.33 -2.34 -0.89
C SER A 131 3.31 -1.39 0.29
N VAL A 132 2.10 -1.14 0.78
CA VAL A 132 1.84 -0.50 2.06
C VAL A 132 1.82 -1.61 3.10
N ASN A 133 2.70 -1.51 4.11
CA ASN A 133 2.76 -2.46 5.23
C ASN A 133 2.76 -1.65 6.53
N LEU A 134 1.60 -1.56 7.17
CA LEU A 134 1.36 -0.72 8.33
C LEU A 134 0.79 -1.55 9.48
N VAL A 135 1.14 -1.15 10.70
CA VAL A 135 0.42 -1.55 11.91
C VAL A 135 -0.29 -0.31 12.43
N ALA A 136 -1.58 -0.41 12.70
CA ALA A 136 -2.39 0.67 13.23
C ALA A 136 -3.00 0.22 14.56
N ILE A 137 -2.74 0.96 15.63
CA ILE A 137 -3.26 0.67 16.98
C ILE A 137 -4.45 1.57 17.23
N LYS A 138 -5.61 1.01 17.56
CA LYS A 138 -6.82 1.79 17.78
C LYS A 138 -6.71 2.64 19.05
N ASN A 139 -7.02 3.93 18.93
CA ASN A 139 -7.11 4.88 20.05
C ASN A 139 -8.22 4.46 21.03
N ASP A 140 -8.14 4.94 22.27
CA ASP A 140 -9.15 4.73 23.32
C ASP A 140 -10.54 5.34 23.02
#